data_AF-A0A915JY47-F1
#
_entry.id   AF-A0A915JY47-F1
#
_cell.length_a   1.000
_cell.length_b   1.000
_cell.length_c   1.000
_cell.angle_alpha   90.00
_cell.angle_beta   90.00
_cell.angle_gamma   90.00
#
_symmetry.space_group_name_H-M   'P 1'
#
loop_
_entity.id
_entity.type
_entity.pdbx_description
1 polymer ?
#
loop_
_entity_poly.entity_id
_entity_poly.type
_entity_poly.pdbx_seq_one_letter_code
_entity_poly.pdbx_strand_id
1 'polypeptide(L)'
;MSNSKYIKKTKLYTEEDLENAARHVLSKECSEHKAIENQKFSRTKLRDKIAELEGTAALKTIQGRRRVLSNEQEAQLVQLIKEMASAGFAPSPKQVFSIV
;
A
#
# COMPACT_ATOMS: atom_id res chain seq x y z
N MET A 1 -0.28 5.24 50.14
CA MET A 1 -0.90 4.29 49.18
C MET A 1 -0.17 4.41 47.85
N SER A 2 0.62 3.42 47.50
CA SER A 2 1.49 3.43 46.32
C SER A 2 0.69 3.13 45.05
N ASN A 3 0.33 4.17 44.28
CA ASN A 3 -0.22 3.99 42.94
C ASN A 3 0.92 3.74 41.96
N SER A 4 1.33 2.47 41.86
CA SER A 4 2.22 1.96 40.81
C SER A 4 1.56 2.19 39.45
N LYS A 5 1.93 3.29 38.78
CA LYS A 5 1.58 3.53 37.39
C LYS A 5 2.19 2.41 36.56
N TYR A 6 1.34 1.52 36.05
CA TYR A 6 1.72 0.54 35.03
C TYR A 6 2.21 1.29 33.79
N ILE A 7 3.50 1.62 33.74
CA ILE A 7 4.18 1.97 32.50
C ILE A 7 4.27 0.66 31.72
N LYS A 8 3.21 0.35 30.96
CA LYS A 8 3.30 -0.67 29.91
C LYS A 8 4.41 -0.18 28.98
N LYS A 9 5.60 -0.77 29.08
CA LYS A 9 6.64 -0.64 28.05
C LYS A 9 6.00 -1.10 26.74
N THR A 10 5.49 -0.15 25.96
CA THR A 10 5.15 -0.34 24.57
C THR A 10 6.47 -0.67 23.89
N LYS A 11 6.79 -1.97 23.78
CA LYS A 11 7.81 -2.42 22.85
C LYS A 11 7.36 -1.89 21.49
N LEU A 12 7.99 -0.80 21.06
CA LEU A 12 7.91 -0.31 19.70
C LEU A 12 8.61 -1.39 18.87
N TYR A 13 7.86 -2.03 17.99
CA TYR A 13 8.44 -2.92 17.01
C TYR A 13 9.21 -2.05 16.00
N THR A 14 10.35 -2.53 15.53
CA THR A 14 11.10 -1.86 14.46
C THR A 14 10.53 -2.23 13.11
N GLU A 15 10.90 -1.50 12.07
CA GLU A 15 10.53 -1.88 10.69
C GLU A 15 11.17 -3.23 10.30
N GLU A 16 12.36 -3.51 10.81
CA GLU A 16 13.08 -4.78 10.63
C GLU A 16 12.34 -5.97 11.26
N ASP A 17 11.74 -5.79 12.44
CA ASP A 17 10.89 -6.80 13.08
C ASP A 17 9.70 -7.19 12.17
N LEU A 18 9.05 -6.17 11.58
CA LEU A 18 7.91 -6.35 10.68
C LEU A 18 8.32 -7.06 9.38
N GLU A 19 9.47 -6.70 8.81
CA GLU A 19 9.99 -7.33 7.60
C GLU A 19 10.38 -8.80 7.82
N ASN A 20 11.08 -9.09 8.92
CA ASN A 20 11.45 -10.45 9.29
C ASN A 20 10.21 -11.32 9.55
N ALA A 21 9.19 -10.78 10.23
CA ALA A 21 7.93 -11.47 10.43
C ALA A 21 7.21 -11.75 9.10
N ALA A 22 7.19 -10.79 8.18
CA ALA A 22 6.59 -10.97 6.87
C ALA A 22 7.32 -12.05 6.05
N ARG A 23 8.66 -12.07 6.07
CA ARG A 23 9.47 -13.11 5.41
C ARG A 23 9.19 -14.51 5.96
N HIS A 24 9.11 -14.67 7.28
CA HIS A 24 8.78 -15.96 7.90
C HIS A 24 7.37 -16.46 7.57
N VAL A 25 6.42 -15.55 7.36
CA VAL A 25 5.08 -15.90 6.91
C VAL A 25 5.10 -16.34 5.44
N LEU A 26 5.88 -15.65 4.60
CA LEU A 26 6.05 -16.01 3.19
C LEU A 26 6.79 -17.33 2.97
N SER A 27 7.80 -17.62 3.79
CA SER A 27 8.51 -18.90 3.77
C SER A 27 7.70 -20.07 4.35
N LYS A 28 6.49 -19.80 4.88
CA LYS A 28 5.63 -20.75 5.62
C LYS A 28 6.23 -21.30 6.91
N GLU A 29 7.31 -20.69 7.41
CA GLU A 29 7.93 -21.06 8.69
C GLU A 29 7.09 -20.61 9.90
N CYS A 30 6.24 -19.60 9.70
CA CYS A 30 5.37 -19.05 10.73
C CYS A 30 3.98 -18.71 10.18
N SER A 31 2.92 -18.88 10.99
CA SER A 31 1.57 -18.43 10.62
C SER A 31 1.41 -16.93 10.91
N GLU A 32 0.55 -16.24 10.14
CA GLU A 32 0.20 -14.81 10.38
C GLU A 32 -0.16 -14.57 11.86
N HIS A 33 -0.94 -15.49 12.44
CA HIS A 33 -1.40 -15.38 13.82
C HIS A 33 -0.23 -15.38 14.82
N LYS A 34 0.73 -16.30 14.63
CA LYS A 34 1.90 -16.43 15.49
C LYS A 34 2.88 -15.28 15.31
N ALA A 35 2.97 -14.70 14.11
CA ALA A 35 3.76 -13.49 13.85
C ALA A 35 3.22 -12.28 14.64
N ILE A 36 1.90 -12.08 14.64
CA ILE A 36 1.23 -10.94 15.29
C ILE A 36 1.28 -11.04 16.82
N GLU A 37 1.06 -12.24 17.36
CA GLU A 37 1.03 -12.49 18.80
C GLU A 37 2.36 -12.13 19.48
N ASN A 38 3.48 -12.36 18.79
CA ASN A 38 4.83 -12.17 19.34
C ASN A 38 5.34 -10.73 19.27
N GLN A 39 4.90 -9.92 18.30
CA GLN A 39 5.60 -8.69 17.92
C GLN A 39 4.77 -7.39 18.01
N LYS A 40 3.52 -7.45 18.50
CA LYS A 40 2.68 -6.27 18.78
C LYS A 40 2.43 -5.31 17.58
N PHE A 41 2.73 -5.71 16.34
CA PHE A 41 2.26 -5.00 15.15
C PHE A 41 0.83 -5.43 14.79
N SER A 42 0.11 -4.60 14.02
CA SER A 42 -1.24 -4.95 13.57
C SER A 42 -1.21 -5.97 12.43
N ARG A 43 -2.27 -6.77 12.33
CA ARG A 43 -2.48 -7.69 11.19
C ARG A 43 -2.38 -6.98 9.84
N THR A 44 -2.92 -5.77 9.76
CA THR A 44 -2.91 -4.95 8.54
C THR A 44 -1.48 -4.63 8.12
N LYS A 45 -0.64 -4.13 9.03
CA LYS A 45 0.75 -3.80 8.71
C LYS A 45 1.57 -5.01 8.27
N LEU A 46 1.34 -6.17 8.88
CA LEU A 46 1.99 -7.41 8.47
C LEU A 46 1.60 -7.78 7.03
N ARG A 47 0.30 -7.70 6.71
CA ARG A 47 -0.21 -8.03 5.36
C ARG A 47 0.25 -7.04 4.30
N ASP A 48 0.31 -5.76 4.64
CA ASP A 48 0.83 -4.73 3.72
C ASP A 48 2.31 -5.02 3.40
N LYS A 49 3.12 -5.38 4.41
CA LYS A 49 4.54 -5.73 4.21
C LYS A 49 4.72 -7.06 3.46
N ILE A 50 3.86 -8.05 3.71
CA ILE A 50 3.83 -9.31 2.95
C ILE A 50 3.55 -9.01 1.47
N ALA A 51 2.54 -8.18 1.18
CA ALA A 51 2.22 -7.79 -0.19
C ALA A 51 3.37 -7.01 -0.85
N GLU A 52 4.06 -6.16 -0.09
CA GLU A 52 5.28 -5.47 -0.53
C GLU A 52 6.37 -6.46 -0.93
N LEU A 53 6.66 -7.45 -0.09
CA LEU A 53 7.70 -8.45 -0.33
C LEU A 53 7.35 -9.45 -1.44
N GLU A 54 6.07 -9.81 -1.63
CA GLU A 54 5.62 -10.65 -2.76
C GLU A 54 5.66 -9.91 -4.10
N GLY A 55 5.97 -8.61 -4.12
CA GLY A 55 5.83 -7.78 -5.31
C GLY A 55 4.38 -7.54 -5.72
N THR A 56 3.41 -7.90 -4.87
CA THR A 56 1.97 -7.62 -5.07
C THR A 56 1.55 -6.24 -4.58
N ALA A 57 2.45 -5.48 -3.94
CA ALA A 57 2.27 -4.05 -3.62
C ALA A 57 2.20 -3.12 -4.86
N ALA A 58 1.98 -3.66 -6.04
CA ALA A 58 1.37 -2.89 -7.12
C ALA A 58 -0.10 -2.51 -6.81
N LEU A 59 -0.80 -3.25 -5.95
CA LEU A 59 -2.26 -3.19 -5.93
C LEU A 59 -2.84 -3.47 -4.54
N LYS A 60 -2.83 -2.46 -3.65
CA LYS A 60 -3.96 -2.11 -2.75
C LYS A 60 -3.47 -1.14 -1.67
N THR A 61 -3.67 0.15 -1.90
CA THR A 61 -4.78 0.92 -1.31
C THR A 61 -4.60 2.38 -1.64
N ILE A 62 -5.50 2.93 -2.44
CA ILE A 62 -6.01 4.27 -2.15
C ILE A 62 -7.51 4.11 -2.01
N GLN A 63 -7.97 3.89 -0.77
CA GLN A 63 -9.27 4.41 -0.37
C GLN A 63 -9.22 5.92 -0.67
N GLY A 64 -9.87 6.32 -1.77
CA GLY A 64 -9.74 7.66 -2.37
C GLY A 64 -9.09 7.70 -3.76
N ARG A 65 -9.30 6.69 -4.61
CA ARG A 65 -9.08 6.66 -6.08
C ARG A 65 -8.20 7.78 -6.68
N ARG A 66 -6.88 7.74 -6.44
CA ARG A 66 -5.92 8.17 -7.46
C ARG A 66 -5.51 6.92 -8.21
N ARG A 67 -6.07 6.71 -9.41
CA ARG A 67 -5.45 5.79 -10.37
C ARG A 67 -4.11 6.41 -10.74
N VAL A 68 -3.02 5.80 -10.29
CA VAL A 68 -1.68 6.15 -10.77
C VAL A 68 -1.54 5.42 -12.10
N LEU A 69 -1.48 6.18 -13.18
CA LEU A 69 -1.17 5.64 -14.51
C LEU A 69 0.26 5.12 -14.51
N SER A 70 0.54 4.05 -15.25
CA SER A 70 1.93 3.76 -15.60
C SER A 70 2.48 4.88 -16.48
N ASN A 71 3.80 5.08 -16.50
CA ASN A 71 4.44 6.10 -17.35
C ASN A 71 4.00 5.99 -18.82
N GLU A 72 3.78 4.76 -19.30
CA GLU A 72 3.31 4.49 -20.66
C GLU A 72 1.84 4.92 -20.87
N GLN A 73 0.96 4.62 -19.91
CA GLN A 73 -0.44 5.04 -19.96
C GLN A 73 -0.59 6.56 -19.84
N GLU A 74 0.25 7.21 -19.03
CA GLU A 74 0.27 8.67 -18.92
C GLU A 74 0.71 9.31 -20.25
N ALA A 75 1.76 8.79 -20.88
CA ALA A 75 2.22 9.27 -22.18
C ALA A 75 1.14 9.16 -23.27
N GLN A 76 0.46 8.01 -23.33
CA GLN A 76 -0.64 7.77 -24.27
C GLN A 76 -1.83 8.71 -24.02
N LEU A 77 -2.20 8.92 -22.75
CA LEU A 77 -3.29 9.83 -22.39
C LEU A 77 -2.97 11.29 -22.75
N VAL A 78 -1.75 11.74 -22.47
CA VAL A 78 -1.30 13.09 -22.82
C VAL A 78 -1.30 13.30 -24.33
N GLN A 79 -0.85 12.30 -25.10
CA GLN A 79 -0.87 12.37 -26.56
C GLN A 79 -2.30 12.49 -27.10
N LEU A 80 -3.22 11.66 -26.60
CA LEU A 80 -4.62 11.69 -27.00
C LEU A 80 -5.29 13.04 -26.69
N ILE A 81 -5.02 13.63 -25.52
CA ILE A 81 -5.54 14.96 -25.15
C ILE A 81 -5.00 16.05 -26.10
N LYS A 82 -3.72 15.98 -26.48
CA LYS A 82 -3.12 16.92 -27.45
C LYS A 82 -3.75 16.80 -28.84
N GLU A 83 -4.04 15.59 -29.29
CA GLU A 83 -4.72 15.34 -30.56
C GLU A 83 -6.15 15.91 -30.53
N MET A 84 -6.89 15.67 -29.44
CA MET A 84 -8.24 16.23 -29.25
C MET A 84 -8.22 17.77 -29.23
N ALA A 85 -7.29 18.38 -28.49
CA ALA A 85 -7.14 19.83 -28.44
C ALA A 85 -6.82 20.43 -29.83
N SER A 86 -5.99 19.73 -30.61
CA SER A 86 -5.64 20.14 -31.98
C SER A 86 -6.84 20.03 -32.94
N ALA A 87 -7.78 19.13 -32.68
CA ALA A 87 -9.06 19.03 -33.38
C ALA A 87 -10.12 20.04 -32.87
N GLY A 88 -9.75 20.94 -31.95
CA GLY A 88 -10.66 21.94 -31.37
C GLY A 88 -11.57 21.40 -30.25
N PHE A 89 -11.28 20.20 -29.73
CA PHE A 89 -12.07 19.57 -28.67
C PHE A 89 -11.28 19.51 -27.35
N ALA A 90 -11.83 20.10 -26.28
CA ALA A 90 -11.23 20.05 -24.95
C ALA A 90 -12.03 19.06 -24.05
N PRO A 91 -11.53 17.82 -23.84
CA PRO A 91 -12.24 16.84 -23.03
C PRO A 91 -12.30 17.27 -21.56
N SER A 92 -13.47 17.10 -20.94
CA SER A 92 -13.62 17.33 -19.50
C SER A 92 -12.85 16.29 -18.68
N PRO A 93 -12.47 16.58 -17.43
CA PRO A 93 -11.79 15.61 -16.57
C PRO A 93 -12.55 14.28 -16.45
N LYS A 94 -13.90 14.32 -16.41
CA LYS A 94 -14.75 13.11 -16.37
C LYS A 94 -14.60 12.23 -17.62
N GLN A 95 -14.46 12.84 -18.80
CA GLN A 95 -14.25 12.12 -20.07
C GLN A 95 -12.83 11.55 -20.15
N VAL A 96 -11.83 12.29 -19.67
CA VAL A 96 -10.45 11.79 -19.54
C VAL A 96 -10.39 10.56 -18.63
N PHE A 97 -11.12 10.57 -17.51
CA PHE A 97 -11.19 9.43 -16.60
C PHE A 97 -11.95 8.21 -17.13
N SER A 98 -12.78 8.36 -18.18
CA SER A 98 -13.47 7.23 -18.82
C SER A 98 -12.65 6.53 -19.90
N ILE A 99 -11.61 7.18 -20.40
CA ILE A 99 -10.69 6.60 -21.41
C ILE A 99 -9.68 5.64 -20.75
N VAL A 100 -9.43 5.86 -19.47
CA VAL A 100 -8.51 5.10 -18.59
C VAL A 100 -9.30 4.13 -17.72
#